data_AF-A0A6L2Q2S2-F1
#
_entry.id   AF-A0A6L2Q2S2-F1
#
_cell.length_a   1.000
_cell.length_b   1.000
_cell.length_c   1.000
_cell.angle_alpha   90.00
_cell.angle_beta   90.00
_cell.angle_gamma   90.00
#
_symmetry.space_group_name_H-M   'P 1'
#
loop_
_entity.id
_entity.type
_entity.pdbx_description
1 polymer ?
#
loop_
_entity_poly.entity_id
_entity_poly.type
_entity_poly.pdbx_seq_one_letter_code
_entity_poly.pdbx_strand_id
1 'polypeptide(L)'
;METKTISEKAGEEFEQTLKLMDSSVKLLSITGIIPSKEICSSLLKYRIYRLCQVLSYTLYGTVLLLQVLGLYHYWEDLVITTDNMAVILTFMIGYSATIFTIRDSREICDLIDYLEKRSILSFRKIRSNTRHMKIIKEAKNVVSRLTWFAAVSLLITTFFWTVYPLVLLMFRRETEGKVSQEGLRPTFQYLVFVMFIPSDGQDSYLYGAIYLLQAIVFSTALTYLIGLISLYVSLIVYTTAQFKIVSEAINEIDNTMSYKQEKERVADFTEINAGPDGTFNLFMPPRTLLFDEQCQCENESRRVAVHSIALEKGHATQRHATSVQIASPEMSIHKPTNDAEADSAIFMMMECIKLHQSAI
;
A
#
# COMPACT_ATOMS: atom_id res chain seq x y z
N MET A 1 -0.90 -6.42 -49.48
CA MET A 1 -0.77 -7.24 -48.26
C MET A 1 -0.03 -6.52 -47.12
N GLU A 2 0.26 -5.22 -47.24
CA GLU A 2 1.05 -4.42 -46.27
C GLU A 2 0.22 -3.55 -45.31
N THR A 3 -1.10 -3.45 -45.47
CA THR A 3 -1.94 -2.59 -44.61
C THR A 3 -2.34 -3.25 -43.28
N LYS A 4 -2.09 -4.55 -43.09
CA LYS A 4 -2.45 -5.26 -41.84
C LYS A 4 -1.42 -5.09 -40.72
N THR A 5 -0.15 -4.83 -41.05
CA THR A 5 0.95 -4.75 -40.07
C THR A 5 1.04 -3.41 -39.35
N ILE A 6 0.44 -2.34 -39.86
CA ILE A 6 0.45 -1.01 -39.21
C ILE A 6 -0.65 -0.93 -38.12
N SER A 7 -1.78 -1.61 -38.31
CA SER A 7 -2.86 -1.64 -37.32
C SER A 7 -2.52 -2.48 -36.08
N GLU A 8 -1.67 -3.50 -36.22
CA GLU A 8 -1.27 -4.36 -35.09
C GLU A 8 -0.20 -3.68 -34.21
N LYS A 9 0.73 -2.93 -34.84
CA LYS A 9 1.70 -2.10 -34.10
C LYS A 9 1.07 -0.93 -33.34
N ALA A 10 -0.03 -0.37 -33.84
CA ALA A 10 -0.75 0.71 -33.13
C ALA A 10 -1.53 0.23 -31.90
N GLY A 11 -1.86 -1.07 -31.83
CA GLY A 11 -2.51 -1.69 -30.67
C GLY A 11 -1.55 -1.98 -29.51
N GLU A 12 -0.29 -2.33 -29.82
CA GLU A 12 0.71 -2.69 -28.81
C GLU A 12 1.35 -1.48 -28.10
N GLU A 13 1.36 -0.28 -28.72
CA GLU A 13 1.88 0.93 -28.06
C GLU A 13 0.98 1.45 -26.92
N PHE A 14 -0.25 0.96 -26.79
CA PHE A 14 -1.24 1.58 -25.91
C PHE A 14 -1.34 1.01 -24.49
N GLU A 15 -0.79 -0.18 -24.23
CA GLU A 15 -0.76 -0.75 -22.86
C GLU A 15 0.58 -0.47 -22.16
N GLN A 16 0.97 0.80 -22.08
CA GLN A 16 2.03 1.19 -21.14
C GLN A 16 1.50 1.12 -19.70
N THR A 17 1.55 -0.09 -19.12
CA THR A 17 1.25 -0.38 -17.70
C THR A 17 2.05 0.54 -16.80
N LEU A 18 1.38 1.15 -15.81
CA LEU A 18 1.98 2.15 -14.89
C LEU A 18 3.15 1.57 -14.05
N LYS A 19 3.22 0.24 -13.91
CA LYS A 19 4.22 -0.51 -13.12
C LYS A 19 4.43 0.15 -11.76
N LEU A 20 3.32 0.40 -11.05
CA LEU A 20 3.35 1.01 -9.73
C LEU A 20 3.56 -0.05 -8.65
N MET A 21 2.97 -1.24 -8.85
CA MET A 21 3.03 -2.36 -7.90
C MET A 21 4.14 -3.36 -8.24
N ASP A 22 4.85 -3.18 -9.36
CA ASP A 22 5.91 -4.08 -9.83
C ASP A 22 6.98 -4.37 -8.76
N SER A 23 7.41 -3.36 -8.00
CA SER A 23 8.37 -3.56 -6.90
C SER A 23 7.85 -4.50 -5.81
N SER A 24 6.57 -4.36 -5.47
CA SER A 24 5.92 -5.14 -4.41
C SER A 24 5.58 -6.55 -4.88
N VAL A 25 5.18 -6.71 -6.14
CA VAL A 25 5.00 -8.04 -6.78
C VAL A 25 6.33 -8.77 -6.86
N LYS A 26 7.41 -8.09 -7.26
CA LYS A 26 8.77 -8.67 -7.24
C LYS A 26 9.17 -9.11 -5.85
N LEU A 27 8.92 -8.26 -4.84
CA LEU A 27 9.20 -8.60 -3.46
C LEU A 27 8.40 -9.84 -3.03
N LEU A 28 7.08 -9.88 -3.25
CA LEU A 28 6.23 -11.05 -2.97
C LEU A 28 6.71 -12.33 -3.67
N SER A 29 7.31 -12.20 -4.86
CA SER A 29 7.92 -13.32 -5.55
C SER A 29 9.23 -13.77 -4.94
N ILE A 30 10.08 -12.83 -4.50
CA ILE A 30 11.35 -13.13 -3.81
C ILE A 30 11.06 -13.76 -2.44
N THR A 31 10.08 -13.23 -1.72
CA THR A 31 9.70 -13.76 -0.40
C THR A 31 9.07 -15.14 -0.50
N GLY A 32 8.64 -15.57 -1.68
CA GLY A 32 8.06 -16.89 -1.85
C GLY A 32 6.58 -16.93 -1.48
N ILE A 33 5.83 -15.84 -1.61
CA ILE A 33 4.37 -15.80 -1.39
C ILE A 33 3.63 -15.97 -2.72
N ILE A 34 3.91 -15.10 -3.70
CA ILE A 34 3.26 -15.11 -5.02
C ILE A 34 4.28 -15.50 -6.09
N PRO A 35 4.06 -16.54 -6.90
CA PRO A 35 5.00 -16.91 -7.95
C PRO A 35 5.04 -15.85 -9.06
N SER A 36 6.24 -15.45 -9.50
CA SER A 36 6.37 -14.57 -10.67
C SER A 36 5.89 -15.24 -11.95
N LYS A 37 5.53 -14.42 -12.96
CA LYS A 37 5.17 -14.90 -14.31
C LYS A 37 6.26 -15.79 -14.91
N GLU A 38 7.53 -15.49 -14.61
CA GLU A 38 8.68 -16.30 -15.03
C GLU A 38 8.72 -17.68 -14.35
N ILE A 39 8.36 -17.77 -13.06
CA ILE A 39 8.28 -19.04 -12.34
C ILE A 39 7.12 -19.90 -12.87
N CYS A 40 5.98 -19.26 -13.17
CA CYS A 40 4.80 -19.93 -13.72
C CYS A 40 5.04 -20.53 -15.12
N SER A 41 6.01 -20.01 -15.89
CA SER A 41 6.31 -20.52 -17.24
C SER A 41 6.89 -21.94 -17.27
N SER A 42 7.46 -22.42 -16.16
CA SER A 42 8.11 -23.72 -16.08
C SER A 42 7.53 -24.56 -14.94
N LEU A 43 6.97 -25.72 -15.28
CA LEU A 43 6.39 -26.65 -14.31
C LEU A 43 7.39 -27.07 -13.22
N LEU A 44 8.67 -27.24 -13.57
CA LEU A 44 9.71 -27.63 -12.61
C LEU A 44 9.98 -26.52 -11.59
N LYS A 45 10.16 -25.27 -12.07
CA LYS A 45 10.37 -24.10 -11.19
C LYS A 45 9.20 -23.91 -10.23
N TYR A 46 7.98 -24.03 -10.76
CA TYR A 46 6.76 -23.95 -9.96
C TYR A 46 6.68 -25.04 -8.89
N ARG A 47 7.00 -26.29 -9.23
CA ARG A 47 7.00 -27.41 -8.26
C ARG A 47 8.05 -27.21 -7.16
N ILE A 48 9.27 -26.80 -7.51
CA ILE A 48 10.32 -26.50 -6.52
C ILE A 48 9.88 -25.36 -5.60
N TYR A 49 9.32 -24.29 -6.17
CA TYR A 49 8.79 -23.17 -5.41
C TYR A 49 7.71 -23.59 -4.40
N ARG A 50 6.74 -24.41 -4.83
CA ARG A 50 5.71 -24.96 -3.93
C ARG A 50 6.27 -25.90 -2.88
N LEU A 51 7.26 -26.72 -3.22
CA LEU A 51 7.94 -27.59 -2.27
C LEU A 51 8.66 -26.78 -1.18
N CYS A 52 9.35 -25.71 -1.54
CA CYS A 52 10.00 -24.80 -0.59
C CYS A 52 8.99 -24.14 0.35
N GLN A 53 7.82 -23.72 -0.15
CA GLN A 53 6.74 -23.19 0.70
C GLN A 53 6.26 -24.23 1.71
N VAL A 54 5.90 -25.43 1.24
CA VAL A 54 5.43 -26.52 2.12
C VAL A 54 6.47 -26.89 3.18
N LEU A 55 7.75 -26.95 2.79
CA LEU A 55 8.84 -27.22 3.71
C LEU A 55 8.96 -26.12 4.77
N SER A 56 8.89 -24.85 4.38
CA SER A 56 8.93 -23.71 5.31
C SER A 56 7.78 -23.76 6.33
N TYR A 57 6.56 -24.05 5.89
CA TYR A 57 5.41 -24.20 6.80
C TYR A 57 5.53 -25.39 7.73
N THR A 58 6.06 -26.52 7.24
CA THR A 58 6.28 -27.73 8.04
C THR A 58 7.33 -27.47 9.13
N LEU A 59 8.44 -26.81 8.76
CA LEU A 59 9.48 -26.40 9.70
C LEU A 59 8.94 -25.43 10.75
N TYR A 60 8.17 -24.43 10.32
CA TYR A 60 7.53 -23.49 11.25
C TYR A 60 6.57 -24.18 12.22
N GLY A 61 5.70 -25.06 11.71
CA GLY A 61 4.77 -25.82 12.56
C GLY A 61 5.50 -26.67 13.60
N THR A 62 6.66 -27.21 13.25
CA THR A 62 7.52 -27.95 14.18
C THR A 62 8.10 -27.04 15.26
N VAL A 63 8.65 -25.88 14.87
CA VAL A 63 9.19 -24.88 15.83
C VAL A 63 8.09 -24.38 16.77
N LEU A 64 6.89 -24.09 16.23
CA LEU A 64 5.74 -23.65 17.00
C LEU A 64 5.32 -24.70 18.05
N LEU A 65 5.29 -25.98 17.67
CA LEU A 65 5.00 -27.07 18.61
C LEU A 65 6.04 -27.10 19.75
N LEU A 66 7.33 -26.94 19.43
CA LEU A 66 8.40 -26.90 20.42
C LEU A 66 8.31 -25.66 21.32
N GLN A 67 7.87 -24.51 20.80
CA GLN A 67 7.61 -23.30 21.59
C GLN A 67 6.44 -23.51 22.56
N VAL A 68 5.36 -24.15 22.12
CA VAL A 68 4.20 -24.48 22.99
C VAL A 68 4.61 -25.48 24.08
N LEU A 69 5.42 -26.49 23.77
CA LEU A 69 6.00 -27.37 24.78
C LEU A 69 6.94 -26.60 25.72
N GLY A 70 7.67 -25.61 25.20
CA GLY A 70 8.47 -24.68 25.99
C GLY A 70 7.63 -23.89 26.99
N LEU A 71 6.49 -23.34 26.58
CA LEU A 71 5.55 -22.65 27.49
C LEU A 71 5.11 -23.56 28.64
N TYR A 72 4.79 -24.82 28.36
CA TYR A 72 4.41 -25.77 29.39
C TYR A 72 5.56 -26.06 30.36
N HIS A 73 6.79 -26.19 29.84
CA HIS A 73 7.97 -26.50 30.65
C HIS A 73 8.44 -25.32 31.52
N TYR A 74 8.37 -24.09 30.99
CA TYR A 74 8.84 -22.87 31.66
C TYR A 74 7.72 -22.09 32.36
N TRP A 75 6.54 -22.69 32.57
CA TRP A 75 5.35 -22.03 33.11
C TRP A 75 5.57 -21.34 34.48
N GLU A 76 6.52 -21.83 35.28
CA GLU A 76 6.87 -21.24 36.57
C GLU A 76 7.56 -19.87 36.45
N ASP A 77 8.25 -19.61 35.33
CA ASP A 77 8.86 -18.32 35.04
C ASP A 77 7.91 -17.46 34.20
N LEU A 78 7.19 -16.58 34.89
CA LEU A 78 6.18 -15.71 34.28
C LEU A 78 6.77 -14.74 33.24
N VAL A 79 8.02 -14.31 33.41
CA VAL A 79 8.68 -13.38 32.48
C VAL A 79 8.97 -14.09 31.17
N ILE A 80 9.61 -15.26 31.24
CA ILE A 80 9.92 -16.10 30.06
C ILE A 80 8.65 -16.54 29.35
N THR A 81 7.64 -16.96 30.12
CA THR A 81 6.36 -17.43 29.56
C THR A 81 5.62 -16.32 28.82
N THR A 82 5.58 -15.10 29.37
CA THR A 82 4.90 -13.97 28.74
C THR A 82 5.61 -13.55 27.45
N ASP A 83 6.94 -13.49 27.45
CA ASP A 83 7.73 -13.17 26.26
C ASP A 83 7.51 -14.21 25.15
N ASN A 84 7.60 -15.50 25.50
CA ASN A 84 7.38 -16.59 24.54
C ASN A 84 5.94 -16.60 24.00
N MET A 85 4.95 -16.27 24.82
CA MET A 85 3.55 -16.12 24.37
C MET A 85 3.39 -14.98 23.36
N ALA A 86 4.02 -13.82 23.60
CA ALA A 86 3.99 -12.70 22.68
C ALA A 86 4.63 -13.05 21.32
N VAL A 87 5.75 -13.78 21.36
CA VAL A 87 6.41 -14.32 20.17
C VAL A 87 5.47 -15.26 19.42
N ILE A 88 4.94 -16.30 20.07
CA ILE A 88 4.02 -17.27 19.48
C ILE A 88 2.83 -16.56 18.79
N LEU A 89 2.19 -15.62 19.47
CA LEU A 89 1.05 -14.86 18.91
C LEU A 89 1.45 -14.06 17.67
N THR A 90 2.59 -13.37 17.71
CA THR A 90 3.10 -12.58 16.59
C THR A 90 3.36 -13.46 15.36
N PHE A 91 4.00 -14.60 15.57
CA PHE A 91 4.27 -15.56 14.49
C PHE A 91 2.97 -16.18 13.96
N MET A 92 2.03 -16.53 14.83
CA MET A 92 0.72 -17.06 14.43
C MET A 92 -0.05 -16.08 13.54
N ILE A 93 -0.07 -14.79 13.90
CA ILE A 93 -0.68 -13.75 13.07
C ILE A 93 0.04 -13.67 11.72
N GLY A 94 1.37 -13.57 11.70
CA GLY A 94 2.13 -13.47 10.44
C GLY A 94 1.96 -14.68 9.51
N TYR A 95 2.03 -15.90 10.05
CA TYR A 95 1.89 -17.12 9.27
C TYR A 95 0.45 -17.33 8.78
N SER A 96 -0.56 -17.03 9.61
CA SER A 96 -1.97 -17.10 9.20
C SER A 96 -2.27 -16.17 8.03
N ALA A 97 -1.80 -14.91 8.10
CA ALA A 97 -1.94 -13.94 7.01
C ALA A 97 -1.22 -14.38 5.73
N THR A 98 -0.06 -15.02 5.87
CA THR A 98 0.69 -15.56 4.73
C THR A 98 -0.06 -16.75 4.11
N ILE A 99 -0.60 -17.67 4.91
CA ILE A 99 -1.39 -18.81 4.41
C ILE A 99 -2.63 -18.31 3.66
N PHE A 100 -3.34 -17.32 4.21
CA PHE A 100 -4.48 -16.69 3.57
C PHE A 100 -4.08 -16.10 2.20
N THR A 101 -2.99 -15.34 2.17
CA THR A 101 -2.46 -14.71 0.94
C THR A 101 -2.01 -15.74 -0.09
N ILE A 102 -1.43 -16.87 0.32
CA ILE A 102 -1.02 -17.95 -0.58
C ILE A 102 -2.24 -18.70 -1.15
N ARG A 103 -3.26 -18.92 -0.32
CA ARG A 103 -4.51 -19.58 -0.74
C ARG A 103 -5.21 -18.75 -1.81
N ASP A 104 -5.34 -17.45 -1.58
CA ASP A 104 -6.06 -16.52 -2.45
C ASP A 104 -5.10 -15.77 -3.39
N SER A 105 -3.92 -16.35 -3.66
CA SER A 105 -2.86 -15.69 -4.44
C SER A 105 -3.31 -15.32 -5.85
N ARG A 106 -4.24 -16.09 -6.43
CA ARG A 106 -4.81 -15.81 -7.76
C ARG A 106 -5.67 -14.56 -7.74
N GLU A 107 -6.57 -14.45 -6.75
CA GLU A 107 -7.44 -13.29 -6.58
C GLU A 107 -6.62 -12.03 -6.30
N ILE A 108 -5.56 -12.13 -5.51
CA ILE A 108 -4.63 -11.03 -5.26
C ILE A 108 -3.89 -10.62 -6.55
N CYS A 109 -3.43 -11.58 -7.36
CA CYS A 109 -2.84 -11.27 -8.66
C CYS A 109 -3.84 -10.60 -9.60
N ASP A 110 -5.07 -11.09 -9.66
CA ASP A 110 -6.13 -10.53 -10.48
C ASP A 110 -6.51 -9.13 -10.02
N LEU A 111 -6.53 -8.88 -8.70
CA LEU A 111 -6.72 -7.54 -8.13
C LEU A 111 -5.57 -6.60 -8.52
N ILE A 112 -4.31 -7.04 -8.43
CA ILE A 112 -3.15 -6.22 -8.83
C ILE A 112 -3.21 -5.91 -10.33
N ASP A 113 -3.47 -6.92 -11.17
CA ASP A 113 -3.60 -6.73 -12.61
C ASP A 113 -4.80 -5.82 -12.94
N TYR A 114 -5.91 -5.94 -12.20
CA TYR A 114 -7.08 -5.07 -12.33
C TYR A 114 -6.74 -3.62 -11.97
N LEU A 115 -6.06 -3.37 -10.84
CA LEU A 115 -5.63 -2.04 -10.45
C LEU A 115 -4.63 -1.47 -11.46
N GLU A 116 -3.69 -2.24 -11.98
CA GLU A 116 -2.73 -1.73 -12.96
C GLU A 116 -3.34 -1.44 -14.34
N LYS A 117 -4.32 -2.24 -14.79
CA LYS A 117 -4.91 -2.12 -16.13
C LYS A 117 -6.16 -1.25 -16.18
N ARG A 118 -7.10 -1.43 -15.25
CA ARG A 118 -8.44 -0.81 -15.27
C ARG A 118 -8.60 0.41 -14.37
N SER A 119 -7.53 0.84 -13.71
CA SER A 119 -7.63 2.02 -12.88
C SER A 119 -7.85 3.30 -13.65
N ILE A 120 -8.39 4.29 -12.96
CA ILE A 120 -8.49 5.66 -13.46
C ILE A 120 -7.12 6.21 -13.90
N LEU A 121 -6.03 5.67 -13.36
CA LEU A 121 -4.65 6.06 -13.69
C LEU A 121 -4.23 5.64 -15.10
N SER A 122 -4.88 4.63 -15.70
CA SER A 122 -4.55 4.16 -17.04
C SER A 122 -5.20 4.98 -18.15
N PHE A 123 -6.18 5.85 -17.83
CA PHE A 123 -6.84 6.68 -18.85
C PHE A 123 -5.85 7.65 -19.50
N ARG A 124 -5.82 7.63 -20.85
CA ARG A 124 -4.96 8.49 -21.67
C ARG A 124 -5.07 9.98 -21.29
N LYS A 125 -6.29 10.46 -21.03
CA LYS A 125 -6.58 11.86 -20.68
C LYS A 125 -5.91 12.28 -19.37
N ILE A 126 -5.89 11.38 -18.38
CA ILE A 126 -5.21 11.62 -17.11
C ILE A 126 -3.70 11.62 -17.29
N ARG A 127 -3.20 10.72 -18.15
CA ARG A 127 -1.78 10.60 -18.46
C ARG A 127 -1.21 11.83 -19.17
N SER A 128 -2.00 12.50 -20.01
CA SER A 128 -1.60 13.75 -20.67
C SER A 128 -1.52 14.95 -19.73
N ASN A 129 -2.19 14.90 -18.58
CA ASN A 129 -2.13 15.98 -17.59
C ASN A 129 -0.84 15.85 -16.75
N THR A 130 0.04 16.85 -16.85
CA THR A 130 1.33 16.89 -16.14
C THR A 130 1.15 16.89 -14.61
N ARG A 131 0.04 17.45 -14.09
CA ARG A 131 -0.27 17.46 -12.66
C ARG A 131 -0.60 16.06 -12.15
N HIS A 132 -1.47 15.32 -12.84
CA HIS A 132 -1.81 13.95 -12.46
C HIS A 132 -0.60 13.02 -12.57
N MET A 133 0.21 13.18 -13.63
CA MET A 133 1.46 12.42 -13.77
C MET A 133 2.44 12.67 -12.61
N LYS A 134 2.51 13.91 -12.11
CA LYS A 134 3.32 14.25 -10.93
C LYS A 134 2.84 13.49 -9.69
N ILE A 135 1.53 13.39 -9.47
CA ILE A 135 0.93 12.62 -8.36
C ILE A 135 1.28 11.14 -8.47
N ILE A 136 1.17 10.54 -9.66
CA ILE A 136 1.51 9.13 -9.90
C ILE A 136 3.00 8.87 -9.61
N LYS A 137 3.88 9.74 -10.11
CA LYS A 137 5.34 9.63 -9.90
C LYS A 137 5.70 9.78 -8.42
N GLU A 138 5.05 10.70 -7.71
CA GLU A 138 5.18 10.88 -6.27
C GLU A 138 4.77 9.61 -5.52
N ALA A 139 3.59 9.06 -5.81
CA ALA A 139 3.09 7.83 -5.21
C ALA A 139 4.06 6.65 -5.45
N LYS A 140 4.56 6.47 -6.68
CA LYS A 140 5.56 5.45 -7.00
C LYS A 140 6.82 5.58 -6.16
N ASN A 141 7.34 6.80 -6.04
CA ASN A 141 8.54 7.06 -5.24
C ASN A 141 8.29 6.79 -3.75
N VAL A 142 7.12 7.14 -3.24
CA VAL A 142 6.73 6.87 -1.84
C VAL A 142 6.66 5.36 -1.60
N VAL A 143 5.95 4.59 -2.45
CA VAL A 143 5.89 3.13 -2.33
C VAL A 143 7.27 2.50 -2.35
N SER A 144 8.13 2.90 -3.30
CA SER A 144 9.48 2.36 -3.42
C SER A 144 10.33 2.67 -2.19
N ARG A 145 10.26 3.90 -1.65
CA ARG A 145 11.00 4.28 -0.45
C ARG A 145 10.48 3.57 0.79
N LEU A 146 9.16 3.47 0.97
CA LEU A 146 8.55 2.77 2.11
C LEU A 146 8.87 1.27 2.09
N THR A 147 8.79 0.64 0.92
CA THR A 147 9.15 -0.77 0.74
C THR A 147 10.61 -1.01 1.08
N TRP A 148 11.51 -0.16 0.56
CA TRP A 148 12.94 -0.23 0.87
C TRP A 148 13.22 -0.03 2.37
N PHE A 149 12.60 0.99 2.97
CA PHE A 149 12.73 1.27 4.39
C PHE A 149 12.23 0.11 5.25
N ALA A 150 11.07 -0.47 4.93
CA ALA A 150 10.53 -1.63 5.63
C ALA A 150 11.46 -2.84 5.52
N ALA A 151 11.99 -3.11 4.32
CA ALA A 151 12.95 -4.19 4.11
C ALA A 151 14.24 -3.99 4.92
N VAL A 152 14.85 -2.82 4.87
CA VAL A 152 16.07 -2.50 5.64
C VAL A 152 15.82 -2.58 7.14
N SER A 153 14.71 -1.99 7.62
CA SER A 153 14.34 -2.03 9.04
C SER A 153 14.19 -3.46 9.52
N LEU A 154 13.48 -4.31 8.79
CA LEU A 154 13.23 -5.68 9.20
C LEU A 154 14.50 -6.55 9.08
N LEU A 155 15.38 -6.29 8.12
CA LEU A 155 16.71 -6.94 8.07
C LEU A 155 17.57 -6.57 9.29
N ILE A 156 17.57 -5.30 9.69
CA ILE A 156 18.29 -4.85 10.89
C ILE A 156 17.71 -5.51 12.14
N THR A 157 16.37 -5.53 12.28
CA THR A 157 15.70 -6.25 13.38
C THR A 157 16.06 -7.73 13.36
N THR A 158 16.08 -8.37 12.19
CA THR A 158 16.45 -9.79 12.05
C THR A 158 17.86 -10.04 12.55
N PHE A 159 18.79 -9.19 12.12
CA PHE A 159 20.20 -9.27 12.50
C PHE A 159 20.38 -9.09 14.01
N PHE A 160 19.80 -8.04 14.61
CA PHE A 160 19.93 -7.83 16.04
C PHE A 160 19.30 -8.96 16.85
N TRP A 161 18.13 -9.45 16.45
CA TRP A 161 17.45 -10.55 17.15
C TRP A 161 18.23 -11.87 17.07
N THR A 162 18.95 -12.12 15.98
CA THR A 162 19.76 -13.34 15.78
C THR A 162 21.21 -13.20 16.25
N VAL A 163 21.72 -11.98 16.48
CA VAL A 163 23.09 -11.77 16.99
C VAL A 163 23.08 -11.56 18.50
N TYR A 164 22.03 -10.92 19.06
CA TYR A 164 21.95 -10.64 20.48
C TYR A 164 22.12 -11.89 21.38
N PRO A 165 21.43 -13.02 21.13
CA PRO A 165 21.62 -14.22 21.95
C PRO A 165 23.03 -14.81 21.84
N LEU A 166 23.67 -14.73 20.67
CA LEU A 166 25.06 -15.17 20.49
C LEU A 166 26.05 -14.32 21.28
N VAL A 167 25.86 -12.99 21.28
CA VAL A 167 26.71 -12.08 22.04
C VAL A 167 26.61 -12.38 23.54
N LEU A 168 25.38 -12.57 24.04
CA LEU A 168 25.17 -12.95 25.45
C LEU A 168 25.82 -14.29 25.80
N LEU A 169 25.71 -15.28 24.90
CA LEU A 169 26.35 -16.60 25.08
C LEU A 169 27.88 -16.48 25.18
N MET A 170 28.49 -15.62 24.36
CA MET A 170 29.94 -15.39 24.35
C MET A 170 30.42 -14.74 25.66
N PHE A 171 29.77 -13.68 26.13
CA PHE A 171 30.13 -13.02 27.40
C PHE A 171 29.96 -13.93 28.61
N ARG A 172 28.93 -14.78 28.59
CA ARG A 172 28.71 -15.76 29.67
C ARG A 172 29.85 -16.76 29.75
N ARG A 173 30.29 -17.30 28.62
CA ARG A 173 31.36 -18.32 28.56
C ARG A 173 32.69 -17.82 29.14
N GLU A 174 32.99 -16.53 28.98
CA GLU A 174 34.18 -15.91 29.58
C GLU A 174 34.06 -15.79 31.10
N THR A 175 32.86 -15.54 31.62
CA THR A 175 32.60 -15.33 33.04
C THR A 175 32.56 -16.67 33.81
N GLU A 176 32.00 -17.71 33.21
CA GLU A 176 31.80 -19.03 33.85
C GLU A 176 33.04 -19.92 33.88
N GLY A 177 34.12 -19.58 33.16
CA GLY A 177 35.39 -20.31 33.24
C GLY A 177 36.05 -20.34 34.62
N LYS A 178 35.43 -19.73 35.65
CA LYS A 178 35.95 -19.61 37.02
C LYS A 178 35.00 -20.08 38.13
N VAL A 179 33.74 -20.43 37.86
CA VAL A 179 32.75 -20.77 38.91
C VAL A 179 32.07 -22.10 38.59
N SER A 180 32.27 -23.09 39.47
CA SER A 180 31.87 -24.49 39.32
C SER A 180 30.38 -24.70 38.99
N GLN A 181 30.16 -25.35 37.84
CA GLN A 181 29.25 -26.45 37.45
C GLN A 181 27.97 -26.88 38.23
N GLU A 182 27.46 -26.18 39.25
CA GLU A 182 26.33 -26.69 40.06
C GLU A 182 24.93 -26.14 39.71
N GLY A 183 24.76 -25.43 38.59
CA GLY A 183 23.46 -24.90 38.16
C GLY A 183 23.15 -25.18 36.70
N LEU A 184 22.89 -26.44 36.34
CA LEU A 184 22.81 -26.94 34.95
C LEU A 184 21.52 -26.58 34.17
N ARG A 185 20.98 -25.36 34.30
CA ARG A 185 19.68 -24.98 33.67
C ARG A 185 19.55 -23.68 32.84
N PRO A 186 20.55 -22.81 32.65
CA PRO A 186 20.30 -21.52 31.97
C PRO A 186 20.75 -21.45 30.49
N THR A 187 21.30 -22.50 29.89
CA THR A 187 21.81 -22.46 28.50
C THR A 187 20.71 -22.21 27.45
N PHE A 188 19.46 -22.56 27.77
CA PHE A 188 18.32 -22.42 26.87
C PHE A 188 17.80 -20.98 26.72
N GLN A 189 18.26 -20.06 27.57
CA GLN A 189 17.87 -18.64 27.52
C GLN A 189 18.54 -17.88 26.35
N TYR A 190 19.50 -18.48 25.64
CA TYR A 190 20.26 -17.85 24.54
C TYR A 190 19.86 -18.37 23.16
N LEU A 191 18.69 -18.99 23.05
CA LEU A 191 18.11 -19.37 21.77
C LEU A 191 17.36 -18.18 21.16
N VAL A 192 17.16 -18.21 19.83
CA VAL A 192 16.35 -17.20 19.11
C VAL A 192 14.91 -17.23 19.61
N PHE A 193 14.45 -18.43 20.01
CA PHE A 193 13.18 -18.66 20.66
C PHE A 193 13.35 -19.57 21.86
N VAL A 194 12.59 -19.28 22.92
CA VAL A 194 12.46 -20.19 24.06
C VAL A 194 11.60 -21.39 23.63
N MET A 195 12.20 -22.57 23.58
CA MET A 195 11.50 -23.79 23.20
C MET A 195 12.00 -25.00 23.98
N PHE A 196 11.17 -26.02 24.05
CA PHE A 196 11.56 -27.28 24.67
C PHE A 196 12.55 -28.04 23.77
N ILE A 197 13.68 -28.47 24.33
CA ILE A 197 14.65 -29.32 23.65
C ILE A 197 14.75 -30.63 24.44
N PRO A 198 14.43 -31.79 23.84
CA PRO A 198 14.33 -33.06 24.56
C PRO A 198 15.68 -33.66 25.00
N SER A 199 16.81 -33.10 24.54
CA SER A 199 18.15 -33.58 24.89
C SER A 199 18.75 -32.70 25.99
N ASP A 200 19.53 -33.30 26.90
CA ASP A 200 20.19 -32.62 28.03
C ASP A 200 21.22 -31.53 27.66
N GLY A 201 21.21 -31.02 26.42
CA GLY A 201 21.91 -29.81 26.01
C GLY A 201 23.43 -29.86 26.09
N GLN A 202 24.02 -31.01 26.41
CA GLN A 202 25.47 -31.13 26.61
C GLN A 202 26.26 -31.11 25.29
N ASP A 203 25.63 -31.48 24.17
CA ASP A 203 26.26 -31.46 22.85
C ASP A 203 26.22 -30.07 22.22
N SER A 204 27.38 -29.39 22.26
CA SER A 204 27.61 -28.08 21.62
C SER A 204 27.21 -28.05 20.13
N TYR A 205 27.40 -29.16 19.41
CA TYR A 205 27.01 -29.28 18.00
C TYR A 205 25.50 -29.25 17.77
N LEU A 206 24.74 -29.95 18.63
CA LEU A 206 23.29 -29.99 18.52
C LEU A 206 22.69 -28.61 18.82
N TYR A 207 23.23 -27.92 19.83
CA TYR A 207 22.84 -26.54 20.13
C TYR A 207 23.03 -25.61 18.93
N GLY A 208 24.21 -25.64 18.28
CA GLY A 208 24.49 -24.83 17.10
C GLY A 208 23.56 -25.12 15.92
N ALA A 209 23.25 -26.40 15.68
CA ALA A 209 22.32 -26.80 14.62
C ALA A 209 20.89 -26.31 14.88
N ILE A 210 20.42 -26.44 16.13
CA ILE A 210 19.11 -25.94 16.55
C ILE A 210 19.04 -24.41 16.41
N TYR A 211 20.08 -23.71 16.85
CA TYR A 211 20.18 -22.26 16.74
C TYR A 211 20.07 -21.79 15.28
N LEU A 212 20.85 -22.43 14.38
CA LEU A 212 20.83 -22.12 12.96
C LEU A 212 19.45 -22.38 12.35
N LEU A 213 18.80 -23.49 12.72
CA LEU A 213 17.46 -23.81 12.26
C LEU A 213 16.44 -22.75 12.71
N GLN A 214 16.46 -22.33 13.98
CA GLN A 214 15.60 -21.27 14.48
C GLN A 214 15.85 -19.95 13.75
N ALA A 215 17.11 -19.58 13.51
CA ALA A 215 17.48 -18.37 12.77
C ALA A 215 16.91 -18.41 11.34
N ILE A 216 17.00 -19.54 10.64
CA ILE A 216 16.43 -19.72 9.29
C ILE A 216 14.90 -19.55 9.32
N VAL A 217 14.22 -20.20 10.28
CA VAL A 217 12.75 -20.10 10.41
C VAL A 217 12.34 -18.65 10.71
N PHE A 218 13.02 -18.00 11.65
CA PHE A 218 12.79 -16.60 12.01
C PHE A 218 13.00 -15.65 10.82
N SER A 219 14.11 -15.78 10.10
CA SER A 219 14.40 -14.98 8.91
C SER A 219 13.36 -15.21 7.80
N THR A 220 12.92 -16.46 7.60
CA THR A 220 11.91 -16.79 6.58
C THR A 220 10.56 -16.16 6.92
N ALA A 221 10.13 -16.25 8.17
CA ALA A 221 8.90 -15.64 8.66
C ALA A 221 8.91 -14.11 8.53
N LEU A 222 10.01 -13.45 8.92
CA LEU A 222 10.15 -12.01 8.75
C LEU A 222 10.16 -11.62 7.27
N THR A 223 10.76 -12.44 6.42
CA THR A 223 10.73 -12.24 4.96
C THR A 223 9.30 -12.30 4.42
N TYR A 224 8.47 -13.25 4.86
CA TYR A 224 7.05 -13.26 4.50
C TYR A 224 6.32 -11.99 4.96
N LEU A 225 6.56 -11.56 6.21
CA LEU A 225 5.96 -10.35 6.77
C LEU A 225 6.35 -9.09 5.97
N ILE A 226 7.62 -8.95 5.57
CA ILE A 226 8.10 -7.87 4.70
C ILE A 226 7.28 -7.82 3.40
N GLY A 227 7.07 -8.98 2.76
CA GLY A 227 6.31 -9.07 1.53
C GLY A 227 4.86 -8.61 1.69
N LEU A 228 4.18 -9.08 2.74
CA LEU A 228 2.78 -8.71 3.04
C LEU A 228 2.62 -7.23 3.37
N ILE A 229 3.44 -6.70 4.28
CA ILE A 229 3.39 -5.28 4.66
C ILE A 229 3.62 -4.40 3.44
N SER A 230 4.60 -4.75 2.59
CA SER A 230 4.89 -3.99 1.38
C SER A 230 3.73 -4.00 0.39
N LEU A 231 3.03 -5.14 0.25
CA LEU A 231 1.81 -5.24 -0.56
C LEU A 231 0.72 -4.29 -0.02
N TYR A 232 0.41 -4.36 1.27
CA TYR A 232 -0.63 -3.52 1.87
C TYR A 232 -0.30 -2.03 1.79
N VAL A 233 0.94 -1.64 2.09
CA VAL A 233 1.39 -0.25 1.94
C VAL A 233 1.24 0.21 0.49
N SER A 234 1.56 -0.64 -0.48
CA SER A 234 1.41 -0.33 -1.90
C SER A 234 -0.05 -0.09 -2.27
N LEU A 235 -0.96 -0.95 -1.80
CA LEU A 235 -2.39 -0.81 -2.01
C LEU A 235 -2.93 0.49 -1.40
N ILE A 236 -2.52 0.83 -0.17
CA ILE A 236 -2.96 2.06 0.52
C ILE A 236 -2.49 3.31 -0.23
N VAL A 237 -1.20 3.38 -0.59
CA VAL A 237 -0.64 4.52 -1.34
C VAL A 237 -1.29 4.63 -2.72
N TYR A 238 -1.54 3.49 -3.35
CA TYR A 238 -2.20 3.42 -4.65
C TYR A 238 -3.64 4.00 -4.59
N THR A 239 -4.44 3.55 -3.64
CA THR A 239 -5.79 4.07 -3.39
C THR A 239 -5.76 5.57 -3.05
N THR A 240 -4.79 6.01 -2.25
CA THR A 240 -4.59 7.42 -1.92
C THR A 240 -4.29 8.26 -3.16
N ALA A 241 -3.46 7.76 -4.08
CA ALA A 241 -3.15 8.43 -5.33
C ALA A 241 -4.38 8.55 -6.24
N GLN A 242 -5.22 7.52 -6.29
CA GLN A 242 -6.50 7.58 -7.01
C GLN A 242 -7.42 8.67 -6.45
N PHE A 243 -7.62 8.70 -5.12
CA PHE A 243 -8.43 9.75 -4.49
C PHE A 243 -7.88 11.16 -4.74
N LYS A 244 -6.55 11.33 -4.68
CA LYS A 244 -5.91 12.63 -4.96
C LYS A 244 -6.15 13.09 -6.41
N ILE A 245 -6.15 12.17 -7.38
CA ILE A 245 -6.42 12.49 -8.79
C ILE A 245 -7.89 12.84 -8.99
N VAL A 246 -8.81 12.08 -8.39
CA VAL A 246 -10.25 12.39 -8.45
C VAL A 246 -10.54 13.75 -7.82
N SER A 247 -9.94 14.05 -6.67
CA SER A 247 -10.09 15.35 -6.02
C SER A 247 -9.56 16.49 -6.87
N GLU A 248 -8.40 16.33 -7.53
CA GLU A 248 -7.85 17.35 -8.43
C GLU A 248 -8.76 17.55 -9.65
N ALA A 249 -9.31 16.46 -10.22
CA ALA A 249 -10.24 16.55 -11.35
C ALA A 249 -11.53 17.30 -10.98
N ILE A 250 -12.07 17.07 -9.77
CA ILE A 250 -13.24 17.82 -9.26
C ILE A 250 -12.90 19.30 -9.09
N ASN A 251 -11.72 19.62 -8.53
CA ASN A 251 -11.26 21.01 -8.39
C ASN A 251 -11.07 21.70 -9.76
N GLU A 252 -10.56 20.99 -10.77
CA GLU A 252 -10.46 21.52 -12.13
C GLU A 252 -11.85 21.84 -12.70
N ILE A 253 -12.85 20.98 -12.50
CA ILE A 253 -14.23 21.23 -12.93
C ILE A 253 -14.80 22.47 -12.22
N ASP A 254 -14.65 22.57 -10.91
CA ASP A 254 -15.17 23.70 -10.12
C ASP A 254 -14.57 25.04 -10.54
N ASN A 255 -13.25 25.06 -10.79
CA ASN A 255 -12.55 26.24 -11.31
C ASN A 255 -13.05 26.64 -12.71
N THR A 256 -13.28 25.67 -13.60
CA THR A 256 -13.80 25.96 -14.95
C THR A 256 -15.24 26.45 -14.94
N MET A 257 -16.08 25.93 -14.03
CA MET A 257 -17.47 26.36 -13.87
C MET A 257 -17.54 27.77 -13.28
N SER A 258 -16.70 28.07 -12.29
CA SER A 258 -16.58 29.41 -11.70
C SER A 258 -16.17 30.45 -12.75
N TYR A 259 -15.17 30.13 -13.59
CA TYR A 259 -14.72 31.02 -14.66
C TYR A 259 -15.79 31.24 -15.73
N LYS A 260 -16.56 30.19 -16.11
CA LYS A 260 -17.68 30.33 -17.05
C LYS A 260 -18.77 31.24 -16.49
N GLN A 261 -19.15 31.04 -15.23
CA GLN A 261 -20.17 31.86 -14.58
C GLN A 261 -19.76 33.33 -14.48
N GLU A 262 -18.48 33.59 -14.20
CA GLU A 262 -17.94 34.95 -14.19
C GLU A 262 -17.97 35.59 -15.59
N LYS A 263 -17.57 34.85 -16.62
CA LYS A 263 -17.61 35.33 -18.01
C LYS A 263 -19.02 35.63 -18.50
N GLU A 264 -20.00 34.79 -18.16
CA GLU A 264 -21.42 35.02 -18.49
C GLU A 264 -21.96 36.27 -17.79
N ARG A 265 -21.64 36.48 -16.50
CA ARG A 265 -22.01 37.71 -15.80
C ARG A 265 -21.42 38.95 -16.48
N VAL A 266 -20.16 38.91 -16.90
CA VAL A 266 -19.52 40.04 -17.59
C VAL A 266 -20.17 40.30 -18.95
N ALA A 267 -20.55 39.26 -19.70
CA ALA A 267 -21.24 39.38 -20.99
C ALA A 267 -22.63 40.03 -20.84
N ASP A 268 -23.43 39.59 -19.87
CA ASP A 268 -24.74 40.20 -19.56
C ASP A 268 -24.60 41.70 -19.22
N PHE A 269 -23.57 42.07 -18.45
CA PHE A 269 -23.28 43.47 -18.15
C PHE A 269 -22.85 44.29 -19.38
N THR A 270 -22.25 43.66 -20.39
CA THR A 270 -21.84 44.36 -21.63
C THR A 270 -23.02 44.58 -22.57
N GLU A 271 -23.95 43.61 -22.66
CA GLU A 271 -25.15 43.74 -23.49
C GLU A 271 -26.12 44.81 -22.95
N ILE A 272 -26.30 44.90 -21.63
CA ILE A 272 -27.19 45.91 -21.02
C ILE A 272 -26.70 47.35 -21.29
N ASN A 273 -25.39 47.56 -21.52
CA ASN A 273 -24.82 48.89 -21.74
C ASN A 273 -24.71 49.29 -23.22
N ALA A 274 -24.99 48.38 -24.16
CA ALA A 274 -25.08 48.69 -25.58
C ALA A 274 -26.50 49.20 -25.90
N GLY A 275 -26.69 50.53 -25.88
CA GLY A 275 -27.99 51.15 -26.22
C GLY A 275 -28.45 50.85 -27.66
N PRO A 276 -29.77 50.89 -27.93
CA PRO A 276 -30.37 50.52 -29.22
C PRO A 276 -29.90 51.38 -30.41
N ASP A 277 -29.31 52.54 -30.15
CA ASP A 277 -28.91 53.50 -31.18
C ASP A 277 -27.46 53.30 -31.65
N GLY A 278 -26.75 52.29 -31.13
CA GLY A 278 -25.34 52.02 -31.46
C GLY A 278 -24.36 53.11 -31.00
N THR A 279 -24.86 54.18 -30.36
CA THR A 279 -24.06 55.25 -29.77
C THR A 279 -23.55 54.80 -28.40
N PHE A 280 -22.31 54.31 -28.37
CA PHE A 280 -21.56 54.15 -27.13
C PHE A 280 -21.49 55.53 -26.44
N ASN A 281 -22.20 55.68 -25.32
CA ASN A 281 -22.09 56.87 -24.48
C ASN A 281 -20.68 56.88 -23.85
N LEU A 282 -19.71 57.41 -24.59
CA LEU A 282 -18.30 57.55 -24.20
C LEU A 282 -18.10 58.55 -23.03
N PHE A 283 -19.19 59.11 -22.49
CA PHE A 283 -19.20 60.15 -21.47
C PHE A 283 -19.65 59.66 -20.09
N MET A 284 -19.59 58.36 -19.82
CA MET A 284 -19.47 57.95 -18.41
C MET A 284 -18.02 58.18 -17.98
N PRO A 285 -17.76 59.07 -17.00
CA PRO A 285 -16.42 59.24 -16.47
C PRO A 285 -15.95 57.88 -15.99
N PRO A 286 -14.66 57.53 -16.18
CA PRO A 286 -14.12 56.27 -15.71
C PRO A 286 -14.39 56.24 -14.20
N ARG A 287 -15.40 55.47 -13.78
CA ARG A 287 -15.44 54.99 -12.41
C ARG A 287 -14.23 54.08 -12.35
N THR A 288 -13.14 54.65 -11.84
CA THR A 288 -12.04 53.94 -11.22
C THR A 288 -12.67 53.01 -10.18
N LEU A 289 -13.14 51.86 -10.65
CA LEU A 289 -13.16 50.65 -9.85
C LEU A 289 -11.69 50.35 -9.62
N LEU A 290 -11.13 51.03 -8.61
CA LEU A 290 -10.07 50.49 -7.78
C LEU A 290 -10.61 49.16 -7.26
N PHE A 291 -10.54 48.13 -8.10
CA PHE A 291 -10.50 46.76 -7.64
C PHE A 291 -9.17 46.70 -6.90
N ASP A 292 -9.28 46.77 -5.58
CA ASP A 292 -8.20 46.63 -4.63
C ASP A 292 -7.65 45.20 -4.76
N GLU A 293 -6.81 44.99 -5.77
CA GLU A 293 -6.14 43.72 -6.11
C GLU A 293 -5.02 43.40 -5.10
N GLN A 294 -5.08 43.98 -3.90
CA GLN A 294 -4.01 43.94 -2.91
C GLN A 294 -4.31 43.04 -1.69
N CYS A 295 -5.43 42.30 -1.67
CA CYS A 295 -5.83 41.52 -0.48
C CYS A 295 -6.29 40.07 -0.76
N GLN A 296 -5.64 39.35 -1.69
CA GLN A 296 -5.91 37.90 -1.86
C GLN A 296 -4.69 36.97 -1.72
N CYS A 297 -3.45 37.43 -1.96
CA CYS A 297 -2.27 36.56 -1.76
C CYS A 297 -1.94 36.25 -0.28
N GLU A 298 -2.37 37.07 0.68
CA GLU A 298 -2.03 36.85 2.10
C GLU A 298 -3.01 35.92 2.83
N ASN A 299 -4.22 35.73 2.30
CA ASN A 299 -5.23 34.87 2.91
C ASN A 299 -5.12 33.39 2.51
N GLU A 300 -4.52 33.08 1.36
CA GLU A 300 -4.30 31.68 0.94
C GLU A 300 -3.22 31.00 1.78
N SER A 301 -2.13 31.70 2.11
CA SER A 301 -1.08 31.20 3.01
C SER A 301 -1.59 30.97 4.45
N ARG A 302 -2.57 31.75 4.91
CA ARG A 302 -3.18 31.60 6.25
C ARG A 302 -4.22 30.47 6.32
N ARG A 303 -4.97 30.22 5.24
CA ARG A 303 -5.94 29.11 5.19
C ARG A 303 -5.28 27.74 5.17
N VAL A 304 -4.12 27.59 4.52
CA VAL A 304 -3.37 26.31 4.52
C VAL A 304 -2.80 25.98 5.91
N ALA A 305 -2.41 26.99 6.70
CA ALA A 305 -1.91 26.80 8.06
C ALA A 305 -3.00 26.47 9.10
N VAL A 306 -4.23 26.95 8.91
CA VAL A 306 -5.34 26.67 9.83
C VAL A 306 -5.97 25.29 9.56
N HIS A 307 -6.03 24.86 8.30
CA HIS A 307 -6.62 23.56 7.95
C HIS A 307 -5.72 22.37 8.34
N SER A 308 -4.41 22.57 8.47
CA SER A 308 -3.45 21.56 8.92
C SER A 308 -3.46 21.36 10.45
N ILE A 309 -3.87 22.37 11.23
CA ILE A 309 -4.00 22.28 12.70
C ILE A 309 -5.35 21.66 13.12
N ALA A 310 -6.41 21.81 12.30
CA ALA A 310 -7.72 21.26 12.60
C ALA A 310 -7.84 19.73 12.35
N LEU A 311 -6.94 19.15 11.55
CA LEU A 311 -6.95 17.71 11.22
C LEU A 311 -6.29 16.82 12.28
N GLU A 312 -5.68 17.41 13.32
CA GLU A 312 -5.02 16.68 14.41
C GLU A 312 -5.92 16.48 15.65
N LYS A 313 -7.13 17.05 15.67
CA LYS A 313 -8.09 16.94 16.79
C LYS A 313 -9.48 16.53 16.32
N GLY A 314 -9.66 15.24 16.02
CA GLY A 314 -10.96 14.71 15.63
C GLY A 314 -11.09 13.21 15.83
N HIS A 315 -10.98 12.75 17.08
CA HIS A 315 -11.30 11.37 17.45
C HIS A 315 -12.81 11.15 17.55
N ALA A 316 -13.24 10.04 16.94
CA ALA A 316 -14.37 9.18 17.28
C ALA A 316 -15.79 9.79 17.39
N THR A 317 -16.62 9.54 16.38
CA THR A 317 -18.05 9.29 16.61
C THR A 317 -18.54 8.19 15.67
N GLN A 318 -18.96 7.10 16.30
CA GLN A 318 -19.55 5.91 15.72
C GLN A 318 -21.00 6.22 15.27
N ARG A 319 -21.38 5.87 14.03
CA ARG A 319 -22.79 5.86 13.60
C ARG A 319 -23.12 4.58 12.84
N HIS A 320 -24.26 4.03 13.23
CA HIS A 320 -24.95 2.88 12.64
C HIS A 320 -25.29 3.10 11.17
N ALA A 321 -25.04 2.09 10.34
CA ALA A 321 -25.45 2.03 8.96
C ALA A 321 -26.88 1.45 8.86
N THR A 322 -27.80 2.25 8.32
CA THR A 322 -29.11 1.80 7.85
C THR A 322 -28.99 1.52 6.35
N SER A 323 -29.26 0.28 5.93
CA SER A 323 -29.22 -0.13 4.53
C SER A 323 -30.33 0.56 3.72
N VAL A 324 -29.95 1.34 2.71
CA VAL A 324 -30.88 1.91 1.71
C VAL A 324 -30.66 1.16 0.40
N GLN A 325 -31.67 0.39 -0.03
CA GLN A 325 -31.73 -0.16 -1.38
C GLN A 325 -32.19 0.94 -2.33
N ILE A 326 -31.35 1.29 -3.31
CA ILE A 326 -31.72 2.20 -4.41
C ILE A 326 -31.79 1.37 -5.68
N ALA A 327 -32.98 1.30 -6.26
CA ALA A 327 -33.24 0.68 -7.56
C ALA A 327 -32.55 1.47 -8.69
N SER A 328 -31.94 0.74 -9.62
CA SER A 328 -31.20 1.28 -10.77
C SER A 328 -32.17 1.72 -11.87
N PRO A 329 -32.08 2.95 -12.40
CA PRO A 329 -32.85 3.35 -13.57
C PRO A 329 -32.12 3.00 -14.87
N GLU A 330 -32.85 2.39 -15.81
CA GLU A 330 -32.40 2.16 -17.18
C GLU A 330 -32.17 3.51 -17.89
N MET A 331 -30.94 3.73 -18.37
CA MET A 331 -30.54 4.96 -19.05
C MET A 331 -30.64 4.76 -20.56
N SER A 332 -31.59 5.45 -21.19
CA SER A 332 -31.77 5.49 -22.63
C SER A 332 -30.65 6.28 -23.31
N ILE A 333 -30.09 5.70 -24.38
CA ILE A 333 -28.99 6.25 -25.17
C ILE A 333 -29.45 7.51 -25.93
N HIS A 334 -28.98 8.68 -25.51
CA HIS A 334 -29.16 9.94 -26.23
C HIS A 334 -27.97 10.23 -27.16
N LYS A 335 -28.25 10.94 -28.26
CA LYS A 335 -27.34 11.17 -29.40
C LYS A 335 -26.37 12.33 -29.08
N PRO A 336 -25.07 12.25 -29.39
CA PRO A 336 -24.10 13.26 -28.96
C PRO A 336 -24.19 14.53 -29.81
N THR A 337 -24.38 15.67 -29.15
CA THR A 337 -24.06 17.02 -29.63
C THR A 337 -22.64 17.40 -29.21
N ASN A 338 -22.09 18.51 -29.74
CA ASN A 338 -20.68 18.94 -29.61
C ASN A 338 -20.15 19.22 -28.18
N ASP A 339 -20.84 18.80 -27.13
CA ASP A 339 -20.46 18.93 -25.72
C ASP A 339 -19.63 17.72 -25.21
N ALA A 340 -18.75 17.19 -26.06
CA ALA A 340 -17.97 15.98 -25.78
C ALA A 340 -17.09 16.09 -24.51
N GLU A 341 -16.76 17.31 -24.07
CA GLU A 341 -15.98 17.55 -22.87
C GLU A 341 -16.82 17.46 -21.58
N ALA A 342 -18.07 17.93 -21.61
CA ALA A 342 -18.99 17.87 -20.48
C ALA A 342 -19.46 16.42 -20.25
N ASP A 343 -19.78 15.69 -21.34
CA ASP A 343 -20.16 14.29 -21.28
C ASP A 343 -19.02 13.40 -20.74
N SER A 344 -17.77 13.74 -21.08
CA SER A 344 -16.59 13.04 -20.56
C SER A 344 -16.40 13.23 -19.05
N ALA A 345 -16.70 14.43 -18.51
CA ALA A 345 -16.57 14.72 -17.09
C ALA A 345 -17.66 14.02 -16.27
N ILE A 346 -18.91 14.04 -16.76
CA ILE A 346 -20.03 13.34 -16.14
C ILE A 346 -19.78 11.82 -16.12
N PHE A 347 -19.25 11.27 -17.21
CA PHE A 347 -18.88 9.86 -17.28
C PHE A 347 -17.80 9.48 -16.25
N MET A 348 -16.75 10.29 -16.09
CA MET A 348 -15.72 10.05 -15.06
C MET A 348 -16.28 10.16 -13.64
N MET A 349 -17.19 11.09 -13.39
CA MET A 349 -17.84 11.24 -12.08
C MET A 349 -18.73 10.03 -11.76
N MET A 350 -19.49 9.53 -12.73
CA MET A 350 -20.33 8.33 -12.60
C MET A 350 -19.49 7.07 -12.33
N GLU A 351 -18.35 6.91 -13.01
CA GLU A 351 -17.39 5.83 -12.76
C GLU A 351 -16.76 5.95 -11.36
N CYS A 352 -16.43 7.16 -10.90
CA CYS A 352 -15.94 7.38 -9.54
C CYS A 352 -16.98 6.99 -8.48
N ILE A 353 -18.26 7.34 -8.68
CA ILE A 353 -19.35 6.96 -7.77
C ILE A 353 -19.50 5.44 -7.73
N LYS A 354 -19.50 4.77 -8.90
CA LYS A 354 -19.58 3.30 -8.97
C LYS A 354 -18.38 2.62 -8.29
N LEU A 355 -17.17 3.12 -8.54
CA LEU A 355 -15.95 2.60 -7.90
C LEU A 355 -16.04 2.76 -6.37
N HIS A 356 -16.46 3.93 -5.90
CA HIS A 356 -16.61 4.19 -4.47
C HIS A 356 -17.70 3.33 -3.83
N GLN A 357 -18.80 3.07 -4.54
CA GLN A 357 -19.86 2.16 -4.11
C GLN A 357 -19.43 0.68 -4.12
N SER A 358 -18.52 0.28 -5.02
CA SER A 358 -18.01 -1.09 -5.06
C SER A 358 -16.93 -1.40 -4.01
N ALA A 359 -16.32 -0.36 -3.44
CA ALA A 359 -15.29 -0.46 -2.41
C ALA A 359 -15.85 -0.45 -0.97
N ILE A 360 -17.13 -0.04 -0.80
CA ILE A 360 -17.91 -0.11 0.44
C ILE A 360 -18.66 -1.44 0.44
#